data_AF-A0A7K9R0R6-F1
#
_entry.id   AF-A0A7K9R0R6-F1
#
_cell.length_a   1.000
_cell.length_b   1.000
_cell.length_c   1.000
_cell.angle_alpha   90.00
_cell.angle_beta   90.00
_cell.angle_gamma   90.00
#
_symmetry.space_group_name_H-M   'P 1'
#
loop_
_entity.id
_entity.type
_entity.pdbx_description
1 polymer ?
#
loop_
_entity_poly.entity_id
_entity_poly.type
_entity_poly.pdbx_seq_one_letter_code
_entity_poly.pdbx_strand_id
1 'polypeptide(L)'
;VLTKYTLKLEQISFFLAADVHKLINDKAMNINRALLGNERATAKLLFNLMKSELEKEKLHHLKWQERVKDWKLIQKNCVVQSFREFMASEEIQNPPTVKMEMENLTKEQIVFSEQRLRVLQHIGTLLPPIYTKSDLNEWYRTLEDLNKSIDTYNSECVEKMRVRYELVQGKCQEKVQICKMTLLDKNICTIEDVEVVHSSMLQMTEKLKHRFEEELEHMDSDFKEMAKWHEQHCQGLYSCVQEAMGLWDVHLLKLSQQEDVLQKKVDGYRLEQDNIIQVMKDDLDTILEKMKMASCEEELKEYLENALSSLDQIRTRYENETFKQIVMNEVMAYPKAILWELISYSISISQHFSVKEVFKQ
;
A
#
# COMPACT_ATOMS: atom_id res chain seq x y z
N VAL A 1 -54.58 30.48 97.50
CA VAL A 1 -53.42 30.91 98.32
C VAL A 1 -53.61 32.31 98.87
N LEU A 2 -53.82 33.35 98.04
CA LEU A 2 -54.00 34.74 98.48
C LEU A 2 -55.12 34.94 99.52
N THR A 3 -56.28 34.29 99.34
CA THR A 3 -57.43 34.34 100.26
C THR A 3 -57.09 33.90 101.69
N LYS A 4 -56.16 32.94 101.85
CA LYS A 4 -55.69 32.43 103.14
C LYS A 4 -54.77 33.43 103.86
N TYR A 5 -54.03 34.25 103.11
CA TYR A 5 -53.16 35.30 103.65
C TYR A 5 -53.93 36.59 103.93
N THR A 6 -55.02 36.86 103.20
CA THR A 6 -55.98 37.96 103.49
C THR A 6 -56.57 37.84 104.89
N LEU A 7 -57.18 36.70 105.19
CA LEU A 7 -57.80 36.44 106.49
C LEU A 7 -56.80 36.53 107.66
N LYS A 8 -55.55 36.12 107.42
CA LYS A 8 -54.49 36.29 108.42
C LYS A 8 -54.12 37.75 108.61
N LEU A 9 -53.87 38.51 107.54
CA LEU A 9 -53.47 39.92 107.63
C LEU A 9 -54.56 40.81 108.26
N GLU A 10 -55.84 40.50 108.06
CA GLU A 10 -56.95 41.20 108.73
C GLU A 10 -56.94 41.03 110.26
N GLN A 11 -56.48 39.88 110.77
CA GLN A 11 -56.45 39.59 112.21
C GLN A 11 -55.28 40.23 112.96
N ILE A 12 -54.16 40.52 112.28
CA ILE A 12 -52.91 40.99 112.90
C ILE A 12 -52.48 42.39 112.45
N SER A 13 -53.14 42.99 111.47
CA SER A 13 -52.80 44.35 111.01
C SER A 13 -53.57 45.42 111.78
N PHE A 14 -52.93 46.57 112.05
CA PHE A 14 -53.58 47.76 112.64
C PHE A 14 -54.34 48.61 111.59
N PHE A 15 -54.60 48.05 110.40
CA PHE A 15 -55.29 48.72 109.30
C PHE A 15 -56.76 48.27 109.21
N LEU A 16 -57.62 49.09 108.60
CA LEU A 16 -59.01 48.70 108.33
C LEU A 16 -59.04 47.54 107.33
N ALA A 17 -60.01 46.62 107.44
CA ALA A 17 -60.13 45.46 106.55
C ALA A 17 -60.12 45.84 105.05
N ALA A 18 -60.72 46.99 104.72
CA ALA A 18 -60.70 47.56 103.37
C ALA A 18 -59.27 47.84 102.85
N ASP A 19 -58.36 48.30 103.71
CA ASP A 19 -56.97 48.61 103.36
C ASP A 19 -56.15 47.32 103.17
N VAL A 20 -56.41 46.28 103.97
CA VAL A 20 -55.77 44.95 103.80
C VAL A 20 -56.20 44.30 102.49
N HIS A 21 -57.50 44.37 102.16
CA HIS A 21 -58.03 43.90 100.88
C HIS A 21 -57.45 44.68 99.70
N LYS A 22 -57.32 46.01 99.81
CA LYS A 22 -56.70 46.86 98.78
C LYS A 22 -55.23 46.48 98.57
N LEU A 23 -54.45 46.30 99.63
CA LEU A 23 -53.06 45.86 99.57
C LEU A 23 -52.91 44.52 98.86
N ILE A 24 -53.76 43.54 99.18
CA ILE A 24 -53.69 42.21 98.57
C ILE A 24 -54.14 42.24 97.12
N ASN A 25 -55.17 43.04 96.79
CA ASN A 25 -55.58 43.23 95.41
C ASN A 25 -54.46 43.89 94.58
N ASP A 26 -53.78 44.91 95.12
CA ASP A 26 -52.64 45.55 94.48
C ASP A 26 -51.47 44.56 94.28
N LYS A 27 -51.18 43.71 95.29
CA LYS A 27 -50.15 42.67 95.17
C LYS A 27 -50.53 41.58 94.16
N ALA A 28 -51.79 41.13 94.15
CA ALA A 28 -52.30 40.18 93.16
C ALA A 28 -52.27 40.77 91.74
N MET A 29 -52.64 42.04 91.58
CA MET A 29 -52.58 42.75 90.31
C MET A 29 -51.13 42.88 89.82
N ASN A 30 -50.18 43.16 90.71
CA ASN A 30 -48.75 43.20 90.38
C ASN A 30 -48.22 41.83 89.96
N ILE A 31 -48.59 40.75 90.66
CA ILE A 31 -48.21 39.37 90.30
C ILE A 31 -48.81 38.98 88.94
N ASN A 32 -50.10 39.24 88.72
CA ASN A 32 -50.77 38.96 87.45
C ASN A 32 -50.15 39.75 86.29
N ARG A 33 -49.78 41.03 86.53
CA ARG A 33 -49.08 41.87 85.54
C ARG A 33 -47.71 41.29 85.20
N ALA A 34 -46.97 40.78 86.18
CA ALA A 34 -45.68 40.12 85.96
C ALA A 34 -45.82 38.77 85.23
N LEU A 35 -46.80 37.95 85.60
CA LEU A 35 -47.11 36.68 84.92
C LEU A 35 -47.48 36.89 83.46
N LEU A 36 -48.40 37.81 83.16
CA LEU A 36 -48.76 38.17 81.78
C LEU A 36 -47.57 38.76 81.02
N GLY A 37 -46.72 39.54 81.69
CA GLY A 37 -45.45 40.02 81.13
C GLY A 37 -44.51 38.88 80.75
N ASN A 38 -44.35 37.89 81.63
CA ASN A 38 -43.52 36.71 81.41
C ASN A 38 -44.07 35.80 80.32
N GLU A 39 -45.38 35.56 80.27
CA GLU A 39 -46.03 34.80 79.20
C GLU A 39 -45.83 35.48 77.84
N ARG A 40 -46.01 36.80 77.76
CA ARG A 40 -45.73 37.59 76.54
C ARG A 40 -44.26 37.53 76.15
N ALA A 41 -43.34 37.65 77.10
CA ALA A 41 -41.91 37.56 76.85
C ALA A 41 -41.53 36.16 76.34
N THR A 42 -42.09 35.11 76.93
CA THR A 42 -41.88 33.70 76.53
C THR A 42 -42.43 33.46 75.12
N ALA A 43 -43.65 33.89 74.82
CA ALA A 43 -44.23 33.79 73.49
C ALA A 43 -43.40 34.53 72.42
N LYS A 44 -42.90 35.73 72.75
CA LYS A 44 -42.02 36.50 71.87
C LYS A 44 -40.68 35.79 71.62
N LEU A 45 -40.11 35.17 72.64
CA LEU A 45 -38.86 34.43 72.53
C LEU A 45 -39.04 33.17 71.67
N LEU A 46 -40.13 32.42 71.87
CA LEU A 46 -40.50 31.28 71.03
C LEU A 46 -40.69 31.69 69.56
N PHE A 47 -41.41 32.79 69.32
CA PHE A 47 -41.60 33.33 67.98
C PHE A 47 -40.27 33.72 67.31
N ASN A 48 -39.40 34.44 68.03
CA ASN A 48 -38.10 34.84 67.51
C ASN A 48 -37.19 33.64 67.20
N LEU A 49 -37.20 32.62 68.07
CA LEU A 49 -36.45 31.39 67.85
C LEU A 49 -36.95 30.66 66.60
N MET A 50 -38.26 30.49 66.48
CA MET A 50 -38.90 29.81 65.35
C MET A 50 -38.65 30.57 64.03
N LYS A 51 -38.72 31.90 64.06
CA LYS A 51 -38.35 32.75 62.91
C LYS A 51 -36.88 32.57 62.52
N SER A 52 -35.96 32.63 63.49
CA SER A 52 -34.53 32.45 63.24
C SER A 52 -34.22 31.08 62.66
N GLU A 53 -34.89 30.03 63.12
CA GLU A 53 -34.69 28.67 62.62
C GLU A 53 -35.20 28.51 61.19
N LEU A 54 -36.36 29.06 60.87
CA LEU A 54 -36.89 29.08 59.50
C LEU A 54 -35.97 29.84 58.54
N GLU A 55 -35.40 30.97 58.98
CA GLU A 55 -34.43 31.73 58.18
C GLU A 55 -33.14 30.92 57.91
N LYS A 56 -32.63 30.18 58.91
CA LYS A 56 -31.48 29.28 58.73
C LYS A 56 -31.80 28.13 57.78
N GLU A 57 -32.96 27.49 57.94
CA GLU A 57 -33.37 26.38 57.08
C GLU A 57 -33.49 26.83 55.62
N LYS A 58 -34.07 28.01 55.38
CA LYS A 58 -34.10 28.63 54.05
C LYS A 58 -32.70 28.84 53.48
N LEU A 59 -31.77 29.37 54.28
CA LEU A 59 -30.38 29.58 53.85
C LEU A 59 -29.67 28.25 53.54
N HIS A 60 -29.86 27.24 54.39
CA HIS A 60 -29.29 25.91 54.18
C HIS A 60 -29.86 25.25 52.93
N HIS A 61 -31.16 25.39 52.67
CA HIS A 61 -31.81 24.85 51.48
C HIS A 61 -31.25 25.51 50.21
N LEU A 62 -31.07 26.83 50.19
CA LEU A 62 -30.45 27.56 49.08
C LEU A 62 -29.01 27.09 48.83
N LYS A 63 -28.20 26.99 49.89
CA LYS A 63 -26.82 26.47 49.78
C LYS A 63 -26.80 25.03 49.26
N TRP A 64 -27.70 24.18 49.75
CA TRP A 64 -27.80 22.79 49.28
C TRP A 64 -28.17 22.74 47.78
N GLN A 65 -29.11 23.56 47.32
CA GLN A 65 -29.45 23.66 45.91
C GLN A 65 -28.25 24.10 45.04
N GLU A 66 -27.46 25.07 45.49
CA GLU A 66 -26.22 25.46 44.81
C GLU A 66 -25.21 24.31 44.75
N ARG A 67 -24.99 23.62 45.88
CA ARG A 67 -24.07 22.46 45.93
C ARG A 67 -24.51 21.31 45.04
N VAL A 68 -25.82 21.07 44.91
CA VAL A 68 -26.35 20.06 43.98
C VAL A 68 -26.05 20.46 42.53
N LYS A 69 -26.16 21.74 42.17
CA LYS A 69 -25.78 22.22 40.82
C LYS A 69 -24.29 22.05 40.55
N ASP A 70 -23.43 22.44 41.49
CA ASP A 70 -21.97 22.28 41.38
C ASP A 70 -21.60 20.80 41.21
N TRP A 71 -22.18 19.93 42.06
CA TRP A 71 -21.95 18.50 42.00
C TRP A 71 -22.36 17.91 40.64
N LYS A 72 -23.53 18.30 40.10
CA LYS A 72 -23.99 17.87 38.78
C LYS A 72 -23.03 18.31 37.67
N LEU A 73 -22.55 19.56 37.71
CA LEU A 73 -21.58 20.07 36.75
C LEU A 73 -20.26 19.31 36.79
N ILE A 74 -19.75 19.03 38.00
CA ILE A 74 -18.52 18.24 38.17
C ILE A 74 -18.70 16.84 37.58
N GLN A 75 -19.81 16.16 37.88
CA GLN A 75 -20.07 14.82 37.33
C GLN A 75 -20.17 14.82 35.80
N LYS A 76 -20.85 15.80 35.20
CA LYS A 76 -20.90 15.99 33.73
C LYS A 76 -19.49 16.11 33.16
N ASN A 77 -18.67 16.97 33.75
CA ASN A 77 -17.29 17.20 33.31
C ASN A 77 -16.42 15.95 33.47
N CYS A 78 -16.59 15.16 34.53
CA CYS A 78 -15.86 13.91 34.70
C CYS A 78 -16.17 12.90 33.57
N VAL A 79 -17.44 12.76 33.18
CA VAL A 79 -17.83 11.87 32.06
C VAL A 79 -17.22 12.35 30.74
N VAL A 80 -17.31 13.65 30.46
CA VAL A 80 -16.71 14.25 29.24
C VAL A 80 -15.20 14.08 29.23
N GLN A 81 -14.54 14.31 30.36
CA GLN A 81 -13.09 14.19 30.47
C GLN A 81 -12.64 12.74 30.29
N SER A 82 -13.32 11.77 30.90
CA SER A 82 -13.04 10.35 30.70
C SER A 82 -13.19 9.92 29.24
N PHE A 83 -14.18 10.46 28.52
CA PHE A 83 -14.30 10.23 27.08
C PHE A 83 -13.14 10.83 26.29
N ARG A 84 -12.71 12.06 26.62
CA ARG A 84 -11.56 12.71 25.97
C ARG A 84 -10.27 11.92 26.18
N GLU A 85 -10.03 11.42 27.38
CA GLU A 85 -8.87 10.58 27.71
C GLU A 85 -8.90 9.26 26.94
N PHE A 86 -10.07 8.63 26.84
CA PHE A 86 -10.26 7.45 26.00
C PHE A 86 -9.96 7.74 24.52
N MET A 87 -10.50 8.82 23.97
CA MET A 87 -10.22 9.22 22.58
C MET A 87 -8.74 9.52 22.35
N ALA A 88 -8.05 10.10 23.33
CA ALA A 88 -6.62 10.41 23.26
C ALA A 88 -5.71 9.21 23.51
N SER A 89 -6.26 8.03 23.84
CA SER A 89 -5.47 6.84 24.08
C SER A 89 -4.81 6.32 22.79
N GLU A 90 -3.64 5.70 22.94
CA GLU A 90 -2.89 5.15 21.81
C GLU A 90 -3.69 4.08 21.05
N GLU A 91 -4.50 3.28 21.76
CA GLU A 91 -5.36 2.27 21.14
C GLU A 91 -6.37 2.84 20.14
N ILE A 92 -6.77 4.10 20.33
CA ILE A 92 -7.76 4.79 19.50
C ILE A 92 -7.08 5.69 18.48
N GLN A 93 -6.05 6.45 18.86
CA GLN A 93 -5.35 7.33 17.93
C GLN A 93 -4.46 6.57 16.95
N ASN A 94 -3.69 5.58 17.44
CA ASN A 94 -2.73 4.82 16.66
C ASN A 94 -2.91 3.31 16.93
N PRO A 95 -3.97 2.68 16.39
CA PRO A 95 -4.34 1.31 16.75
C PRO A 95 -3.17 0.33 16.51
N PRO A 96 -2.69 -0.40 17.54
CA PRO A 96 -1.55 -1.31 17.40
C PRO A 96 -1.73 -2.37 16.32
N THR A 97 -2.99 -2.78 16.08
CA THR A 97 -3.33 -3.72 15.01
C THR A 97 -3.02 -3.15 13.63
N VAL A 98 -3.29 -1.86 13.38
CA VAL A 98 -2.99 -1.21 12.09
C VAL A 98 -1.49 -1.04 11.92
N LYS A 99 -0.78 -0.67 12.99
CA LYS A 99 0.68 -0.60 12.98
C LYS A 99 1.32 -1.94 12.61
N MET A 100 0.80 -3.04 13.14
CA MET A 100 1.25 -4.39 12.79
C MET A 100 0.99 -4.72 11.31
N GLU A 101 -0.18 -4.36 10.76
CA GLU A 101 -0.43 -4.55 9.32
C GLU A 101 0.53 -3.69 8.46
N MET A 102 0.86 -2.47 8.87
CA MET A 102 1.86 -1.61 8.18
C MET A 102 3.26 -2.21 8.20
N GLU A 103 3.66 -2.81 9.33
CA GLU A 103 4.95 -3.50 9.45
C GLU A 103 5.00 -4.77 8.58
N ASN A 104 3.90 -5.52 8.50
CA ASN A 104 3.79 -6.69 7.63
C ASN A 104 3.86 -6.29 6.15
N LEU A 105 3.12 -5.25 5.76
CA LEU A 105 3.16 -4.67 4.42
C LEU A 105 4.58 -4.29 4.01
N THR A 106 5.32 -3.62 4.89
CA THR A 106 6.70 -3.21 4.63
C THR A 106 7.61 -4.42 4.39
N LYS A 107 7.47 -5.48 5.20
CA LYS A 107 8.27 -6.71 5.05
C LYS A 107 7.97 -7.42 3.74
N GLU A 108 6.71 -7.60 3.39
CA GLU A 108 6.32 -8.25 2.14
C GLU A 108 6.73 -7.41 0.91
N GLN A 109 6.63 -6.08 0.99
CA GLN A 109 7.12 -5.18 -0.05
C GLN A 109 8.62 -5.33 -0.32
N ILE A 110 9.43 -5.56 0.72
CA ILE A 110 10.87 -5.86 0.55
C ILE A 110 11.05 -7.16 -0.23
N VAL A 111 10.32 -8.22 0.14
CA VAL A 111 10.39 -9.52 -0.55
C VAL A 111 9.98 -9.40 -2.01
N PHE A 112 8.89 -8.69 -2.30
CA PHE A 112 8.45 -8.43 -3.66
C PHE A 112 9.46 -7.61 -4.47
N SER A 113 10.06 -6.60 -3.84
CA SER A 113 11.11 -5.77 -4.47
C SER A 113 12.32 -6.62 -4.86
N GLU A 114 12.77 -7.52 -3.97
CA GLU A 114 13.85 -8.46 -4.26
C GLU A 114 13.49 -9.44 -5.39
N GLN A 115 12.27 -9.99 -5.38
CA GLN A 115 11.78 -10.85 -6.46
C GLN A 115 11.77 -10.11 -7.79
N ARG A 116 11.26 -8.88 -7.81
CA ARG A 116 11.20 -8.04 -9.01
C ARG A 116 12.59 -7.71 -9.53
N LEU A 117 13.52 -7.39 -8.64
CA LEU A 117 14.91 -7.15 -9.02
C LEU A 117 15.54 -8.38 -9.68
N ARG A 118 15.29 -9.59 -9.17
CA ARG A 118 15.78 -10.84 -9.80
C ARG A 118 15.21 -11.02 -11.22
N VAL A 119 13.92 -10.80 -11.41
CA VAL A 119 13.28 -10.87 -12.74
C VAL A 119 13.87 -9.83 -13.68
N LEU A 120 14.05 -8.59 -13.22
CA LEU A 120 14.65 -7.52 -14.01
C LEU A 120 16.11 -7.82 -14.36
N GLN A 121 16.91 -8.39 -13.46
CA GLN A 121 18.29 -8.77 -13.74
C GLN A 121 18.39 -9.89 -14.79
N HIS A 122 17.41 -10.80 -14.82
CA HIS A 122 17.37 -11.88 -15.80
C HIS A 122 17.28 -11.35 -17.25
N ILE A 123 16.70 -10.17 -17.47
CA ILE A 123 16.58 -9.58 -18.81
C ILE A 123 17.94 -9.41 -19.51
N GLY A 124 19.01 -9.11 -18.75
CA GLY A 124 20.35 -8.94 -19.30
C GLY A 124 20.94 -10.24 -19.85
N THR A 125 20.42 -11.39 -19.42
CA THR A 125 20.80 -12.70 -19.96
C THR A 125 20.00 -13.09 -21.20
N LEU A 126 18.93 -12.36 -21.53
CA LEU A 126 18.05 -12.60 -22.67
C LEU A 126 18.47 -11.80 -23.91
N LEU A 127 19.76 -11.47 -24.03
CA LEU A 127 20.33 -10.70 -25.14
C LEU A 127 20.94 -11.62 -26.22
N PRO A 128 21.05 -11.16 -27.48
CA PRO A 128 21.62 -11.96 -28.56
C PRO A 128 23.02 -12.50 -28.23
N PRO A 129 23.38 -13.71 -28.69
CA PRO A 129 22.72 -14.50 -29.75
C PRO A 129 21.86 -15.69 -29.27
N ILE A 130 21.64 -15.87 -27.96
CA ILE A 130 21.21 -17.17 -27.38
C ILE A 130 19.68 -17.35 -27.30
N TYR A 131 18.91 -16.28 -27.42
CA TYR A 131 17.50 -16.26 -26.99
C TYR A 131 16.49 -16.39 -28.13
N THR A 132 15.25 -16.73 -27.77
CA THR A 132 14.09 -16.74 -28.67
C THR A 132 13.05 -15.70 -28.26
N LYS A 133 12.18 -15.30 -29.20
CA LYS A 133 11.02 -14.44 -28.92
C LYS A 133 10.09 -15.04 -27.85
N SER A 134 10.07 -16.36 -27.69
CA SER A 134 9.28 -17.03 -26.65
C SER A 134 9.78 -16.68 -25.25
N ASP A 135 11.11 -16.67 -25.07
CA ASP A 135 11.75 -16.42 -23.77
C ASP A 135 11.48 -14.98 -23.28
N LEU A 136 11.51 -13.99 -24.19
CA LEU A 136 11.16 -12.61 -23.86
C LEU A 136 9.68 -12.49 -23.41
N ASN A 137 8.76 -13.17 -24.12
CA ASN A 137 7.34 -13.14 -23.77
C ASN A 137 7.08 -13.79 -22.41
N GLU A 138 7.77 -14.88 -22.10
CA GLU A 138 7.68 -15.56 -20.81
C GLU A 138 8.23 -14.69 -19.67
N TRP A 139 9.38 -14.05 -19.89
CA TRP A 139 9.95 -13.08 -18.95
C TRP A 139 8.98 -11.93 -18.68
N TYR A 140 8.38 -11.36 -19.73
CA TYR A 140 7.43 -10.25 -19.60
C TYR A 140 6.18 -10.66 -18.83
N ARG A 141 5.61 -11.84 -19.14
CA ARG A 141 4.47 -12.39 -18.39
C ARG A 141 4.81 -12.60 -16.92
N THR A 142 6.00 -13.12 -16.62
CA THR A 142 6.46 -13.30 -15.24
C THR A 142 6.53 -11.98 -14.48
N LEU A 143 7.02 -10.92 -15.13
CA LEU A 143 7.06 -9.58 -14.55
C LEU A 143 5.67 -8.98 -14.36
N GLU A 144 4.77 -9.15 -15.33
CA GLU A 144 3.38 -8.69 -15.26
C GLU A 144 2.60 -9.39 -14.14
N ASP A 145 2.72 -10.71 -14.02
CA ASP A 145 2.06 -11.49 -12.98
C ASP A 145 2.58 -11.15 -11.58
N LEU A 146 3.89 -10.86 -11.46
CA LEU A 146 4.47 -10.36 -10.22
C LEU A 146 3.89 -8.99 -9.85
N ASN A 147 3.79 -8.05 -10.80
CA ASN A 147 3.21 -6.74 -10.56
C ASN A 147 1.72 -6.84 -10.15
N LYS A 148 0.94 -7.73 -10.78
CA LYS A 148 -0.46 -8.01 -10.37
C LYS A 148 -0.53 -8.58 -8.95
N SER A 149 0.41 -9.45 -8.58
CA SER A 149 0.49 -10.03 -7.24
C SER A 149 0.76 -8.94 -6.18
N ILE A 150 1.65 -8.00 -6.49
CA ILE A 150 1.94 -6.84 -5.64
C ILE A 150 0.69 -5.95 -5.47
N ASP A 151 0.02 -5.64 -6.57
CA ASP A 151 -1.19 -4.79 -6.56
C ASP A 151 -2.34 -5.43 -5.77
N THR A 152 -2.55 -6.73 -5.96
CA THR A 152 -3.54 -7.51 -5.21
C THR A 152 -3.22 -7.49 -3.71
N TYR A 153 -1.96 -7.76 -3.34
CA TYR A 153 -1.54 -7.76 -1.94
C TYR A 153 -1.71 -6.37 -1.29
N ASN A 154 -1.34 -5.30 -1.99
CA ASN A 154 -1.51 -3.93 -1.50
C ASN A 154 -2.98 -3.62 -1.25
N SER A 155 -3.85 -3.93 -2.21
CA SER A 155 -5.30 -3.73 -2.10
C SER A 155 -5.89 -4.50 -0.91
N GLU A 156 -5.51 -5.76 -0.73
CA GLU A 156 -5.91 -6.58 0.43
C GLU A 156 -5.42 -5.98 1.76
N CYS A 157 -4.24 -5.40 1.78
CA CYS A 157 -3.66 -4.78 2.97
C CYS A 157 -4.45 -3.52 3.38
N VAL A 158 -4.77 -2.64 2.43
CA VAL A 158 -5.64 -1.48 2.67
C VAL A 158 -6.98 -1.92 3.25
N GLU A 159 -7.58 -2.97 2.70
CA GLU A 159 -8.86 -3.48 3.17
C GLU A 159 -8.77 -4.07 4.59
N LYS A 160 -7.70 -4.80 4.92
CA LYS A 160 -7.46 -5.26 6.29
C LYS A 160 -7.38 -4.07 7.26
N MET A 161 -6.67 -3.01 6.91
CA MET A 161 -6.56 -1.81 7.74
C MET A 161 -7.92 -1.10 7.90
N ARG A 162 -8.73 -1.01 6.83
CA ARG A 162 -10.11 -0.51 6.90
C ARG A 162 -10.92 -1.24 7.96
N VAL A 163 -10.94 -2.57 7.92
CA VAL A 163 -11.65 -3.40 8.91
C VAL A 163 -11.13 -3.16 10.33
N ARG A 164 -9.81 -2.96 10.51
CA ARG A 164 -9.25 -2.62 11.84
C ARG A 164 -9.72 -1.26 12.33
N TYR A 165 -9.73 -0.25 11.47
CA TYR A 165 -10.23 1.09 11.82
C TYR A 165 -11.72 1.08 12.12
N GLU A 166 -12.53 0.34 11.36
CA GLU A 166 -13.96 0.16 11.63
C GLU A 166 -14.22 -0.46 13.01
N LEU A 167 -13.40 -1.43 13.43
CA LEU A 167 -13.48 -1.98 14.78
C LEU A 167 -13.22 -0.93 15.86
N VAL A 168 -12.24 -0.05 15.65
CA VAL A 168 -11.94 1.07 16.54
C VAL A 168 -13.10 2.07 16.58
N GLN A 169 -13.69 2.38 15.43
CA GLN A 169 -14.89 3.22 15.34
C GLN A 169 -16.07 2.62 16.12
N GLY A 170 -16.28 1.31 16.04
CA GLY A 170 -17.27 0.60 16.83
C GLY A 170 -17.07 0.76 18.34
N LYS A 171 -15.83 0.61 18.83
CA LYS A 171 -15.48 0.87 20.24
C LYS A 171 -15.78 2.30 20.66
N CYS A 172 -15.47 3.28 19.80
CA CYS A 172 -15.77 4.68 20.06
C CYS A 172 -17.28 4.92 20.18
N GLN A 173 -18.09 4.36 19.27
CA GLN A 173 -19.55 4.47 19.32
C GLN A 173 -20.14 3.85 20.58
N GLU A 174 -19.67 2.65 20.98
CA GLU A 174 -20.07 2.02 22.23
C GLU A 174 -19.75 2.90 23.44
N LYS A 175 -18.54 3.48 23.48
CA LYS A 175 -18.15 4.40 24.56
C LYS A 175 -19.04 5.64 24.63
N VAL A 176 -19.42 6.22 23.48
CA VAL A 176 -20.38 7.34 23.42
C VAL A 176 -21.72 6.94 24.05
N GLN A 177 -22.24 5.74 23.74
CA GLN A 177 -23.50 5.26 24.31
C GLN A 177 -23.39 5.03 25.83
N ILE A 178 -22.28 4.44 26.31
CA ILE A 178 -22.03 4.27 27.75
C ILE A 178 -22.01 5.62 28.47
N CYS A 179 -21.35 6.63 27.88
CA CYS A 179 -21.34 7.99 28.43
C CYS A 179 -22.76 8.59 28.47
N LYS A 180 -23.55 8.42 27.41
CA LYS A 180 -24.95 8.88 27.35
C LYS A 180 -25.80 8.23 28.45
N MET A 181 -25.75 6.91 28.58
CA MET A 181 -26.49 6.16 29.60
C MET A 181 -26.08 6.60 31.01
N THR A 182 -24.77 6.75 31.27
CA THR A 182 -24.26 7.21 32.57
C THR A 182 -24.80 8.59 32.97
N LEU A 183 -24.96 9.51 32.01
CA LEU A 183 -25.51 10.84 32.27
C LEU A 183 -27.02 10.80 32.57
N LEU A 184 -27.77 9.94 31.87
CA LEU A 184 -29.21 9.74 32.06
C LEU A 184 -29.51 9.04 33.40
N ASP A 185 -28.86 7.92 33.68
CA ASP A 185 -29.14 7.07 34.85
C ASP A 185 -28.90 7.79 36.17
N LYS A 186 -27.87 8.64 36.23
CA LYS A 186 -27.52 9.41 37.42
C LYS A 186 -28.33 10.72 37.57
N ASN A 187 -29.23 11.02 36.63
CA ASN A 187 -30.04 12.24 36.58
C ASN A 187 -29.19 13.52 36.77
N ILE A 188 -27.97 13.50 36.22
CA ILE A 188 -26.94 14.54 36.38
C ILE A 188 -27.34 15.78 35.58
N CYS A 189 -27.90 15.57 34.39
CA CYS A 189 -28.19 16.61 33.42
C CYS A 189 -29.67 16.60 33.02
N THR A 190 -30.15 17.70 32.44
CA THR A 190 -31.40 17.69 31.69
C THR A 190 -31.22 16.91 30.39
N ILE A 191 -32.32 16.47 29.80
CA ILE A 191 -32.28 15.71 28.52
C ILE A 191 -31.58 16.54 27.42
N GLU A 192 -31.84 17.85 27.37
CA GLU A 192 -31.20 18.77 26.41
C GLU A 192 -29.67 18.83 26.59
N ASP A 193 -29.20 18.93 27.84
CA ASP A 193 -27.77 18.94 28.15
C ASP A 193 -27.08 17.63 27.73
N VAL A 194 -27.77 16.49 27.88
CA VAL A 194 -27.25 15.18 27.45
C VAL A 194 -27.10 15.13 25.95
N GLU A 195 -28.06 15.64 25.18
CA GLU A 195 -27.98 15.66 23.71
C GLU A 195 -26.88 16.59 23.20
N VAL A 196 -26.64 17.72 23.86
CA VAL A 196 -25.50 18.61 23.53
C VAL A 196 -24.16 17.91 23.79
N VAL A 197 -24.01 17.20 24.91
CA VAL A 197 -22.79 16.45 25.20
C VAL A 197 -22.61 15.28 24.22
N HIS A 198 -23.67 14.54 23.96
CA HIS A 198 -23.68 13.40 23.05
C HIS A 198 -23.29 13.81 21.62
N SER A 199 -23.87 14.90 21.10
CA SER A 199 -23.50 15.45 19.79
C SER A 199 -22.05 15.90 19.74
N SER A 200 -21.53 16.53 20.79
CA SER A 200 -20.10 16.89 20.88
C SER A 200 -19.19 15.66 20.86
N MET A 201 -19.57 14.57 21.52
CA MET A 201 -18.80 13.32 21.51
C MET A 201 -18.82 12.65 20.13
N LEU A 202 -19.98 12.61 19.47
CA LEU A 202 -20.11 12.11 18.11
C LEU A 202 -19.24 12.89 17.12
N GLN A 203 -19.19 14.21 17.24
CA GLN A 203 -18.30 15.04 16.41
C GLN A 203 -16.82 14.68 16.58
N MET A 204 -16.38 14.30 17.78
CA MET A 204 -14.99 13.85 17.99
C MET A 204 -14.73 12.50 17.33
N THR A 205 -15.68 11.57 17.41
CA THR A 205 -15.60 10.26 16.73
C THR A 205 -15.59 10.44 15.20
N GLU A 206 -16.43 11.31 14.65
CA GLU A 206 -16.48 11.57 13.21
C GLU A 206 -15.18 12.17 12.69
N LYS A 207 -14.57 13.11 13.43
CA LYS A 207 -13.24 13.65 13.07
C LYS A 207 -12.15 12.59 13.04
N LEU A 208 -12.21 11.62 13.95
CA LEU A 208 -11.27 10.49 13.94
C LEU A 208 -11.52 9.59 12.73
N LYS A 209 -12.79 9.30 12.43
CA LYS A 209 -13.18 8.49 11.27
C LYS A 209 -12.68 9.10 9.96
N HIS A 210 -12.94 10.39 9.76
CA HIS A 210 -12.49 11.12 8.56
C HIS A 210 -10.97 11.02 8.38
N ARG A 211 -10.20 11.19 9.46
CA ARG A 211 -8.74 11.04 9.40
C ARG A 211 -8.33 9.65 8.91
N PHE A 212 -8.94 8.59 9.44
CA PHE A 212 -8.63 7.23 9.00
C PHE A 212 -9.01 6.99 7.54
N GLU A 213 -10.14 7.53 7.10
CA GLU A 213 -10.58 7.44 5.71
C GLU A 213 -9.60 8.18 4.78
N GLU A 214 -9.18 9.40 5.12
CA GLU A 214 -8.18 10.16 4.37
C GLU A 214 -6.84 9.43 4.27
N GLU A 215 -6.35 8.86 5.37
CA GLU A 215 -5.09 8.09 5.38
C GLU A 215 -5.17 6.86 4.47
N LEU A 216 -6.28 6.12 4.51
CA LEU A 216 -6.48 4.95 3.66
C LEU A 216 -6.68 5.33 2.19
N GLU A 217 -7.42 6.39 1.90
CA GLU A 217 -7.64 6.90 0.54
C GLU A 217 -6.34 7.37 -0.09
N HIS A 218 -5.50 8.08 0.66
CA HIS A 218 -4.20 8.50 0.17
C HIS A 218 -3.32 7.30 -0.18
N MET A 219 -3.24 6.32 0.71
CA MET A 219 -2.46 5.10 0.49
C MET A 219 -2.98 4.28 -0.71
N ASP A 220 -4.30 4.10 -0.83
CA ASP A 220 -4.92 3.39 -1.96
C ASP A 220 -4.67 4.12 -3.30
N SER A 221 -4.75 5.45 -3.30
CA SER A 221 -4.42 6.27 -4.46
C SER A 221 -2.96 6.10 -4.89
N ASP A 222 -2.03 6.19 -3.93
CA ASP A 222 -0.60 6.05 -4.19
C ASP A 222 -0.26 4.66 -4.76
N PHE A 223 -0.88 3.59 -4.23
CA PHE A 223 -0.72 2.25 -4.78
C PHE A 223 -1.25 2.11 -6.20
N LYS A 224 -2.42 2.68 -6.50
CA LYS A 224 -2.98 2.67 -7.85
C LYS A 224 -2.13 3.46 -8.84
N GLU A 225 -1.58 4.59 -8.43
CA GLU A 225 -0.65 5.37 -9.27
C GLU A 225 0.63 4.57 -9.52
N MET A 226 1.19 3.96 -8.48
CA MET A 226 2.39 3.13 -8.59
C MET A 226 2.16 1.91 -9.47
N ALA A 227 1.00 1.25 -9.40
CA ALA A 227 0.64 0.14 -10.27
C ALA A 227 0.61 0.55 -11.75
N LYS A 228 -0.05 1.68 -12.07
CA LYS A 228 -0.06 2.25 -13.42
C LYS A 228 1.33 2.62 -13.92
N TRP A 229 2.14 3.21 -13.04
CA TRP A 229 3.52 3.56 -13.35
C TRP A 229 4.34 2.31 -13.70
N HIS A 230 4.23 1.24 -12.90
CA HIS A 230 4.88 -0.03 -13.18
C HIS A 230 4.42 -0.66 -14.50
N GLU A 231 3.12 -0.68 -14.78
CA GLU A 231 2.56 -1.21 -16.03
C GLU A 231 3.16 -0.51 -17.25
N GLN A 232 3.14 0.83 -17.26
CA GLN A 232 3.69 1.63 -18.36
C GLN A 232 5.20 1.40 -18.55
N HIS A 233 5.97 1.34 -17.47
CA HIS A 233 7.41 1.14 -17.54
C HIS A 233 7.77 -0.28 -17.97
N CYS A 234 7.03 -1.29 -17.51
CA CYS A 234 7.23 -2.68 -17.94
C CYS A 234 6.92 -2.84 -19.43
N GLN A 235 5.83 -2.23 -19.90
CA GLN A 235 5.49 -2.22 -21.34
C GLN A 235 6.57 -1.51 -22.16
N GLY A 236 7.05 -0.35 -21.69
CA GLY A 236 8.15 0.37 -22.34
C GLY A 236 9.44 -0.44 -22.41
N LEU A 237 9.80 -1.13 -21.32
CA LEU A 237 10.98 -2.01 -21.27
C LEU A 237 10.83 -3.21 -22.22
N TYR A 238 9.66 -3.84 -22.25
CA TYR A 238 9.38 -4.94 -23.17
C TYR A 238 9.49 -4.50 -24.64
N SER A 239 8.87 -3.37 -25.00
CA SER A 239 8.97 -2.81 -26.35
C SER A 239 10.43 -2.50 -26.73
N CYS A 240 11.18 -1.88 -25.82
CA CYS A 240 12.60 -1.56 -25.98
C CYS A 240 13.44 -2.81 -26.30
N VAL A 241 13.28 -3.88 -25.50
CA VAL A 241 13.99 -5.14 -25.78
C VAL A 241 13.50 -5.77 -27.06
N GLN A 242 12.18 -5.79 -27.32
CA GLN A 242 11.63 -6.34 -28.54
C GLN A 242 12.17 -5.66 -29.81
N GLU A 243 12.33 -4.34 -29.78
CA GLU A 243 12.94 -3.57 -30.88
C GLU A 243 14.41 -3.93 -31.08
N ALA A 244 15.20 -4.06 -29.99
CA ALA A 244 16.58 -4.55 -30.06
C ALA A 244 16.68 -5.95 -30.68
N MET A 245 15.75 -6.84 -30.33
CA MET A 245 15.69 -8.19 -30.88
C MET A 245 15.37 -8.16 -32.38
N GLY A 246 14.43 -7.30 -32.79
CA GLY A 246 14.09 -7.12 -34.20
C GLY A 246 15.28 -6.65 -35.04
N LEU A 247 16.13 -5.78 -34.50
CA LEU A 247 17.38 -5.40 -35.16
C LEU A 247 18.30 -6.61 -35.36
N TRP A 248 18.50 -7.42 -34.32
CA TRP A 248 19.31 -8.64 -34.43
C TRP A 248 18.77 -9.60 -35.50
N ASP A 249 17.45 -9.83 -35.54
CA ASP A 249 16.81 -10.71 -36.52
C ASP A 249 17.06 -10.26 -37.98
N VAL A 250 17.05 -8.95 -38.24
CA VAL A 250 17.35 -8.38 -39.57
C VAL A 250 18.80 -8.68 -39.98
N HIS A 251 19.75 -8.50 -39.05
CA HIS A 251 21.17 -8.77 -39.32
C HIS A 251 21.46 -10.26 -39.46
N LEU A 252 20.80 -11.11 -38.66
CA LEU A 252 20.88 -12.57 -38.78
C LEU A 252 20.36 -13.05 -40.14
N LEU A 253 19.22 -12.52 -40.60
CA LEU A 253 18.67 -12.81 -41.92
C LEU A 253 19.66 -12.42 -43.04
N LYS A 254 20.31 -11.25 -42.91
CA LYS A 254 21.30 -10.79 -43.89
C LYS A 254 22.55 -11.66 -43.94
N LEU A 255 23.03 -12.15 -42.78
CA LEU A 255 24.11 -13.14 -42.72
C LEU A 255 23.72 -14.45 -43.41
N SER A 256 22.51 -14.96 -43.15
CA SER A 256 21.99 -16.17 -43.80
C SER A 256 21.89 -15.99 -45.32
N GLN A 257 21.43 -14.83 -45.81
CA GLN A 257 21.41 -14.54 -47.25
C GLN A 257 22.82 -14.50 -47.86
N GLN A 258 23.81 -13.95 -47.15
CA GLN A 258 25.20 -13.95 -47.61
C GLN A 258 25.78 -15.37 -47.65
N GLU A 259 25.45 -16.21 -46.67
CA GLU A 259 25.83 -17.62 -46.63
C GLU A 259 25.22 -18.39 -47.81
N ASP A 260 23.93 -18.19 -48.11
CA ASP A 260 23.26 -18.80 -49.26
C ASP A 260 23.92 -18.40 -50.59
N VAL A 261 24.32 -17.13 -50.72
CA VAL A 261 25.03 -16.63 -51.92
C VAL A 261 26.40 -17.28 -52.05
N LEU A 262 27.15 -17.40 -50.94
CA LEU A 262 28.44 -18.09 -50.93
C LEU A 262 28.28 -19.57 -51.31
N GLN A 263 27.31 -20.25 -50.70
CA GLN A 263 27.03 -21.66 -50.95
C GLN A 263 26.70 -21.89 -52.43
N LYS A 264 25.84 -21.07 -53.02
CA LYS A 264 25.52 -21.13 -54.46
C LYS A 264 26.74 -20.92 -55.36
N LYS A 265 27.65 -20.01 -55.00
CA LYS A 265 28.89 -19.80 -55.77
C LYS A 265 29.83 -21.00 -55.69
N VAL A 266 30.05 -21.52 -54.48
CA VAL A 266 30.90 -22.71 -54.25
C VAL A 266 30.33 -23.93 -54.99
N ASP A 267 29.02 -24.14 -54.91
CA ASP A 267 28.36 -25.23 -55.62
C ASP A 267 28.37 -25.01 -57.14
N GLY A 268 28.27 -23.77 -57.61
CA GLY A 268 28.43 -23.41 -59.01
C GLY A 268 29.82 -23.76 -59.55
N TYR A 269 30.88 -23.43 -58.80
CA TYR A 269 32.24 -23.81 -59.15
C TYR A 269 32.41 -25.33 -59.18
N ARG A 270 31.88 -26.05 -58.19
CA ARG A 270 31.91 -27.52 -58.16
C ARG A 270 31.22 -28.13 -59.37
N LEU A 271 30.02 -27.67 -59.70
CA LEU A 271 29.25 -28.15 -60.85
C LEU A 271 29.98 -27.87 -62.17
N GLU A 272 30.58 -26.70 -62.33
CA GLU A 272 31.37 -26.36 -63.53
C GLU A 272 32.56 -27.31 -63.68
N GLN A 273 33.29 -27.58 -62.59
CA GLN A 273 34.41 -28.52 -62.61
C GLN A 273 33.93 -29.94 -62.95
N ASP A 274 32.84 -30.40 -62.34
CA ASP A 274 32.27 -31.72 -62.59
C ASP A 274 31.81 -31.87 -64.04
N ASN A 275 31.17 -30.85 -64.61
CA ASN A 275 30.75 -30.84 -66.01
C ASN A 275 31.94 -30.94 -66.97
N ILE A 276 33.01 -30.17 -66.75
CA ILE A 276 34.23 -30.23 -67.57
C ILE A 276 34.84 -31.63 -67.49
N ILE A 277 34.95 -32.18 -66.28
CA ILE A 277 35.49 -33.53 -66.07
C ILE A 277 34.61 -34.58 -66.75
N GLN A 278 33.29 -34.42 -66.71
CA GLN A 278 32.36 -35.35 -67.36
C GLN A 278 32.53 -35.34 -68.88
N VAL A 279 32.62 -34.16 -69.51
CA VAL A 279 32.89 -34.06 -70.95
C VAL A 279 34.20 -34.76 -71.31
N MET A 280 35.25 -34.56 -70.53
CA MET A 280 36.54 -35.23 -70.76
C MET A 280 36.46 -36.75 -70.59
N LYS A 281 35.60 -37.25 -69.70
CA LYS A 281 35.31 -38.69 -69.54
C LYS A 281 34.54 -39.23 -70.75
N ASP A 282 33.52 -38.52 -71.22
CA ASP A 282 32.74 -38.92 -72.41
C ASP A 282 33.61 -38.95 -73.68
N ASP A 283 34.55 -37.99 -73.81
CA ASP A 283 35.55 -37.97 -74.87
C ASP A 283 36.51 -39.16 -74.77
N LEU A 284 36.97 -39.49 -73.55
CA LEU A 284 37.79 -40.68 -73.30
C LEU A 284 37.05 -41.96 -73.65
N ASP A 285 35.78 -42.10 -73.27
CA ASP A 285 34.95 -43.26 -73.62
C ASP A 285 34.82 -43.40 -75.15
N THR A 286 34.68 -42.29 -75.86
CA THR A 286 34.66 -42.28 -77.33
C THR A 286 35.99 -42.75 -77.93
N ILE A 287 37.13 -42.36 -77.36
CA ILE A 287 38.46 -42.82 -77.78
C ILE A 287 38.61 -44.33 -77.50
N LEU A 288 38.15 -44.80 -76.34
CA LEU A 288 38.20 -46.22 -75.97
C LEU A 288 37.32 -47.08 -76.88
N GLU A 289 36.15 -46.61 -77.31
CA GLU A 289 35.33 -47.32 -78.29
C GLU A 289 36.00 -47.38 -79.67
N LYS A 290 36.62 -46.30 -80.14
CA LYS A 290 37.41 -46.31 -81.38
C LYS A 290 38.59 -47.29 -81.29
N MET A 291 39.25 -47.34 -80.14
CA MET A 291 40.34 -48.28 -79.85
C MET A 291 39.88 -49.75 -79.95
N LYS A 292 38.68 -50.07 -79.45
CA LYS A 292 38.09 -51.42 -79.57
C LYS A 292 37.78 -51.82 -81.01
N MET A 293 37.50 -50.84 -81.88
CA MET A 293 37.15 -51.03 -83.28
C MET A 293 38.34 -50.88 -84.24
N ALA A 294 39.55 -50.68 -83.72
CA ALA A 294 40.76 -50.47 -84.53
C ALA A 294 41.06 -51.68 -85.43
N SER A 295 41.41 -51.40 -86.68
CA SER A 295 41.58 -52.42 -87.72
C SER A 295 43.04 -52.81 -87.96
N CYS A 296 44.00 -52.01 -87.47
CA CYS A 296 45.43 -52.28 -87.51
C CYS A 296 46.17 -51.84 -86.24
N GLU A 297 47.42 -52.27 -86.09
CA GLU A 297 48.27 -51.98 -84.92
C GLU A 297 48.64 -50.49 -84.83
N GLU A 298 48.80 -49.83 -85.97
CA GLU A 298 49.10 -48.39 -86.05
C GLU A 298 47.94 -47.54 -85.51
N GLU A 299 46.69 -47.83 -85.93
CA GLU A 299 45.47 -47.20 -85.41
C GLU A 299 45.31 -47.45 -83.89
N LEU A 300 45.60 -48.68 -83.44
CA LEU A 300 45.51 -49.06 -82.04
C LEU A 300 46.52 -48.28 -81.17
N LYS A 301 47.76 -48.10 -81.65
CA LYS A 301 48.79 -47.30 -80.96
C LYS A 301 48.40 -45.83 -80.87
N GLU A 302 47.86 -45.26 -81.95
CA GLU A 302 47.39 -43.88 -81.96
C GLU A 302 46.25 -43.65 -80.96
N TYR A 303 45.24 -44.52 -80.93
CA TYR A 303 44.15 -44.41 -79.97
C TYR A 303 44.59 -44.63 -78.51
N LEU A 304 45.56 -45.52 -78.27
CA LEU A 304 46.14 -45.72 -76.94
C LEU A 304 46.89 -44.47 -76.45
N GLU A 305 47.70 -43.85 -77.30
CA GLU A 305 48.41 -42.61 -76.98
C GLU A 305 47.42 -41.47 -76.68
N ASN A 306 46.36 -41.36 -77.48
CA ASN A 306 45.28 -40.40 -77.25
C ASN A 306 44.55 -40.67 -75.92
N ALA A 307 44.25 -41.92 -75.57
CA ALA A 307 43.60 -42.28 -74.31
C ALA A 307 44.47 -41.94 -73.09
N LEU A 308 45.78 -42.21 -73.17
CA LEU A 308 46.74 -41.85 -72.11
C LEU A 308 46.86 -40.33 -71.94
N SER A 309 46.88 -39.58 -73.05
CA SER A 309 46.86 -38.11 -73.03
C SER A 309 45.58 -37.57 -72.38
N SER A 310 44.41 -38.10 -72.74
CA SER A 310 43.13 -37.72 -72.14
C SER A 310 43.07 -38.03 -70.64
N LEU A 311 43.59 -39.18 -70.20
CA LEU A 311 43.68 -39.54 -68.78
C LEU A 311 44.57 -38.58 -67.99
N ASP A 312 45.70 -38.17 -68.55
CA ASP A 312 46.61 -37.21 -67.91
C ASP A 312 45.98 -35.81 -67.79
N GLN A 313 45.21 -35.41 -68.81
CA GLN A 313 44.43 -34.16 -68.75
C GLN A 313 43.35 -34.22 -67.66
N ILE A 314 42.60 -35.32 -67.54
CA ILE A 314 41.60 -35.52 -66.47
C ILE A 314 42.28 -35.45 -65.09
N ARG A 315 43.41 -36.15 -64.91
CA ARG A 315 44.18 -36.14 -63.67
C ARG A 315 44.63 -34.71 -63.30
N THR A 316 45.21 -34.00 -64.26
CA THR A 316 45.67 -32.62 -64.06
C THR A 316 44.51 -31.68 -63.70
N ARG A 317 43.29 -31.94 -64.21
CA ARG A 317 42.09 -31.17 -63.86
C ARG A 317 41.58 -31.44 -62.45
N TYR A 318 41.68 -32.67 -61.94
CA TYR A 318 41.40 -32.95 -60.52
C TYR A 318 42.45 -32.32 -59.60
N GLU A 319 43.70 -32.30 -60.03
CA GLU A 319 44.83 -31.69 -59.31
C GLU A 319 44.93 -30.16 -59.54
N ASN A 320 43.99 -29.54 -60.27
CA ASN A 320 44.07 -28.14 -60.68
C ASN A 320 44.05 -27.17 -59.48
N GLU A 321 45.24 -26.73 -59.09
CA GLU A 321 45.46 -25.81 -57.99
C GLU A 321 44.78 -24.45 -58.21
N THR A 322 44.63 -24.03 -59.46
CA THR A 322 43.93 -22.79 -59.81
C THR A 322 42.47 -22.81 -59.37
N PHE A 323 41.78 -23.94 -59.54
CA PHE A 323 40.38 -24.09 -59.12
C PHE A 323 40.27 -24.06 -57.60
N LYS A 324 41.13 -24.81 -56.90
CA LYS A 324 41.18 -24.81 -55.43
C LYS A 324 41.43 -23.41 -54.90
N GLN A 325 42.33 -22.64 -55.52
CA GLN A 325 42.62 -21.28 -55.13
C GLN A 325 41.42 -20.34 -55.33
N ILE A 326 40.65 -20.50 -56.42
CA ILE A 326 39.43 -19.71 -56.67
C ILE A 326 38.39 -19.96 -55.58
N VAL A 327 38.09 -21.23 -55.29
CA VAL A 327 37.12 -21.60 -54.24
C VAL A 327 37.61 -21.13 -52.86
N MET A 328 38.90 -21.30 -52.57
CA MET A 328 39.50 -20.86 -51.32
C MET A 328 39.41 -19.33 -51.15
N ASN A 329 39.69 -18.56 -52.20
CA ASN A 329 39.58 -17.10 -52.16
C ASN A 329 38.15 -16.64 -51.85
N GLU A 330 37.14 -17.30 -52.44
CA GLU A 330 35.74 -16.96 -52.21
C GLU A 330 35.31 -17.27 -50.77
N VAL A 331 35.72 -18.42 -50.23
CA VAL A 331 35.44 -18.81 -48.83
C VAL A 331 36.17 -17.88 -47.85
N MET A 332 37.42 -17.52 -48.13
CA MET A 332 38.21 -16.62 -47.27
C MET A 332 37.68 -15.18 -47.24
N ALA A 333 36.82 -14.78 -48.17
CA ALA A 333 36.15 -13.48 -48.14
C ALA A 333 34.99 -13.43 -47.14
N TYR A 334 34.40 -14.58 -46.77
CA TYR A 334 33.20 -14.65 -45.93
C TYR A 334 33.40 -14.17 -44.48
N PRO A 335 34.50 -14.50 -43.77
CA PRO A 335 34.75 -13.94 -42.44
C PRO A 335 34.78 -12.41 -42.41
N LYS A 336 35.27 -11.77 -43.48
CA LYS A 336 35.26 -10.31 -43.62
C LYS A 336 33.83 -9.77 -43.78
N ALA A 337 32.96 -10.48 -44.49
CA ALA A 337 31.56 -10.12 -44.62
C ALA A 337 30.80 -10.22 -43.28
N ILE A 338 31.06 -11.29 -42.50
CA ILE A 338 30.52 -11.43 -41.13
C ILE A 338 30.95 -10.25 -40.25
N LEU A 339 32.24 -9.89 -40.27
CA LEU A 339 32.74 -8.77 -39.48
C LEU A 339 32.05 -7.46 -39.85
N TRP A 340 31.84 -7.19 -41.14
CA TRP A 340 31.11 -6.01 -41.61
C TRP A 340 29.66 -6.00 -41.12
N GLU A 341 28.99 -7.14 -41.10
CA GLU A 341 27.62 -7.22 -40.62
C GLU A 341 27.52 -7.01 -39.11
N LEU A 342 28.47 -7.54 -38.34
CA LEU A 342 28.56 -7.29 -36.89
C LEU A 342 28.80 -5.81 -36.58
N ILE A 343 29.68 -5.14 -37.35
CA ILE A 343 29.88 -3.68 -37.23
C ILE A 343 28.58 -2.95 -37.58
N SER A 344 27.90 -3.35 -38.66
CA SER A 344 26.62 -2.75 -39.04
C SER A 344 25.55 -2.93 -37.96
N TYR A 345 25.48 -4.10 -37.32
CA TYR A 345 24.59 -4.33 -36.18
C TYR A 345 24.93 -3.42 -35.01
N SER A 346 26.22 -3.32 -34.65
CA SER A 346 26.67 -2.40 -33.61
C SER A 346 26.29 -0.94 -33.90
N ILE A 347 26.33 -0.51 -35.17
CA ILE A 347 25.92 0.85 -35.56
C ILE A 347 24.41 1.00 -35.37
N SER A 348 23.61 0.08 -35.92
CA SER A 348 22.14 0.12 -35.86
C SER A 348 21.63 0.12 -34.41
N ILE A 349 22.15 -0.77 -33.57
CA ILE A 349 21.74 -0.86 -32.15
C ILE A 349 22.14 0.40 -31.37
N SER A 350 23.32 0.97 -31.67
CA SER A 350 23.80 2.19 -31.01
C SER A 350 22.98 3.42 -31.41
N GLN A 351 22.65 3.53 -32.70
CA GLN A 351 21.79 4.61 -33.22
C GLN A 351 20.37 4.52 -32.66
N HIS A 352 19.81 3.31 -32.62
CA HIS A 352 18.47 3.07 -32.09
C HIS A 352 18.34 3.52 -30.63
N PHE A 353 19.33 3.18 -29.79
CA PHE A 353 19.35 3.61 -28.38
C PHE A 353 20.03 4.97 -28.13
N SER A 354 20.47 5.67 -29.18
CA SER A 354 21.22 6.93 -29.07
C SER A 354 22.45 6.83 -28.13
N VAL A 355 23.13 5.68 -28.12
CA VAL A 355 24.34 5.43 -27.32
C VAL A 355 25.60 5.51 -28.19
N LYS A 356 26.75 5.76 -27.56
CA LYS A 356 28.04 5.85 -28.25
C LYS A 356 28.44 4.47 -28.80
N GLU A 357 28.73 4.41 -30.09
CA GLU A 357 29.19 3.21 -30.79
C GLU A 357 30.50 2.67 -30.17
N VAL A 358 30.54 1.35 -29.88
CA VAL A 358 31.67 0.70 -29.19
C VAL A 358 32.73 0.19 -30.20
N PHE A 359 32.30 -0.24 -31.39
CA PHE A 359 33.18 -0.91 -32.37
C PHE A 359 33.97 0.03 -33.29
N LYS A 360 33.94 1.34 -33.05
CA LYS A 360 34.67 2.37 -33.82
C LYS A 360 35.96 2.86 -33.16
N GLN A 361 36.54 2.07 -32.23
CA GLN A 361 37.86 2.36 -31.64
C GLN A 361 38.96 1.49 -32.23
#